data_AF-A0A661D9Z0-F1
#
_entry.id   AF-A0A661D9Z0-F1
#
_cell.length_a   1.000
_cell.length_b   1.000
_cell.length_c   1.000
_cell.angle_alpha   90.00
_cell.angle_beta   90.00
_cell.angle_gamma   90.00
#
_symmetry.space_group_name_H-M   'P 1'
#
loop_
_entity.id
_entity.type
_entity.pdbx_description
1 polymer ?
#
loop_
_entity_poly.entity_id
_entity_poly.type
_entity_poly.pdbx_seq_one_letter_code
_entity_poly.pdbx_strand_id
1 'polypeptide(L)' 'TLLQETGFDDLSWVQTLFCLPEESNVIEPIMPGYGQGAFVAVKGQC' A
#
# COMPACT_ATOMS: atom_id res chain seq x y z
N THR A 1 15.08 -2.64 0.98
CA THR A 1 13.97 -3.01 1.90
C THR A 1 14.15 -4.47 2.28
N LEU A 2 13.55 -4.96 3.37
CA LEU A 2 13.60 -6.40 3.73
C LEU A 2 13.19 -7.30 2.56
N LEU A 3 12.21 -6.87 1.75
CA LEU A 3 11.78 -7.57 0.54
C LEU A 3 12.92 -7.74 -0.48
N GLN A 4 13.69 -6.68 -0.74
CA GLN A 4 14.84 -6.74 -1.66
C GLN A 4 15.96 -7.63 -1.12
N GLU A 5 16.19 -7.60 0.18
CA GLU A 5 17.19 -8.47 0.83
C GLU A 5 16.80 -9.95 0.74
N THR A 6 15.50 -10.25 0.70
CA THR A 6 14.98 -11.61 0.48
C THR A 6 14.88 -12.03 -0.99
N GLY A 7 15.30 -11.17 -1.94
CA GLY A 7 15.36 -11.51 -3.36
C GLY A 7 14.15 -11.08 -4.18
N PHE A 8 13.23 -10.27 -3.64
CA PHE A 8 12.18 -9.65 -4.45
C PHE A 8 12.71 -8.41 -5.19
N ASP A 9 12.36 -8.27 -6.46
CA ASP A 9 12.64 -7.11 -7.29
C ASP A 9 11.34 -6.46 -7.80
N ASP A 10 11.48 -5.42 -8.64
CA ASP A 10 10.37 -4.68 -9.26
C ASP A 10 9.20 -4.34 -8.31
N LEU A 11 9.59 -3.75 -7.17
CA LEU A 11 8.64 -3.39 -6.12
C LEU A 11 7.69 -2.28 -6.58
N SER A 12 6.40 -2.45 -6.30
CA SER A 12 5.38 -1.40 -6.52
C SER A 12 4.46 -1.28 -5.32
N TRP A 13 4.11 -0.05 -4.96
CA TRP A 13 3.33 0.28 -3.77
C TRP A 13 1.99 0.89 -4.13
N VAL A 14 0.97 0.50 -3.37
CA VAL A 14 -0.33 1.15 -3.34
C VAL A 14 -0.80 1.36 -1.91
N GLN A 15 -1.64 2.38 -1.69
CA GLN A 15 -2.16 2.76 -0.39
C GLN A 15 -3.66 3.06 -0.44
N THR A 16 -4.33 2.87 0.68
CA THR A 16 -5.75 3.20 0.92
C THR A 16 -5.99 3.45 2.42
N LEU A 17 -7.24 3.65 2.85
CA LEU A 17 -7.62 4.10 4.20
C LEU A 17 -7.03 5.47 4.56
N PHE A 18 -7.46 6.51 3.87
CA PHE A 18 -7.10 7.92 4.09
C PHE A 18 -7.94 8.59 5.18
N CYS A 19 -9.10 8.02 5.52
CA CYS A 19 -9.92 8.43 6.66
C CYS A 19 -9.99 7.30 7.69
N LEU A 20 -10.55 7.58 8.88
CA LEU A 20 -10.78 6.51 9.84
C LEU A 20 -11.84 5.53 9.30
N PRO A 21 -11.70 4.21 9.51
CA PRO A 21 -12.67 3.23 9.02
C PRO A 21 -14.11 3.47 9.47
N GLU A 22 -14.29 4.08 10.66
CA GLU A 22 -15.60 4.43 11.22
C GLU A 22 -16.26 5.63 10.51
N GLU A 23 -15.47 6.47 9.83
CA GLU A 23 -15.93 7.68 9.13
C GLU A 23 -16.24 7.41 7.65
N SER A 24 -15.69 6.34 7.09
CA SER A 24 -15.86 5.98 5.69
C SER A 24 -17.09 5.09 5.49
N ASN A 25 -18.04 5.58 4.68
CA ASN A 25 -19.20 4.81 4.23
C ASN A 25 -19.03 4.31 2.79
N VAL A 26 -17.82 4.39 2.24
CA VAL A 26 -17.50 4.04 0.86
C VAL A 26 -16.24 3.20 0.80
N ILE A 27 -16.09 2.45 -0.29
CA ILE A 27 -14.81 1.83 -0.59
C ILE A 27 -13.85 2.95 -0.96
N GLU A 28 -12.83 3.14 -0.13
CA GLU A 28 -11.80 4.16 -0.38
C GLU A 28 -10.96 3.81 -1.61
N PRO A 29 -10.51 4.82 -2.37
CA PRO A 29 -9.73 4.58 -3.58
C PRO A 29 -8.38 3.94 -3.23
N ILE A 30 -7.85 3.20 -4.20
CA ILE A 30 -6.47 2.71 -4.17
C ILE A 30 -5.61 3.72 -4.93
N MET A 31 -4.59 4.28 -4.28
CA MET A 31 -3.66 5.23 -4.89
C MET A 31 -2.25 4.67 -4.94
N PRO A 32 -1.43 5.04 -5.94
CA PRO A 32 -0.02 4.65 -5.98
C PRO A 32 0.78 5.28 -4.82
N GLY A 33 1.86 4.59 -4.42
CA GLY A 33 2.79 5.07 -3.41
C GLY A 33 2.39 4.72 -1.97
N TYR A 34 2.95 5.46 -1.02
CA TYR A 34 2.74 5.30 0.42
C TYR A 34 2.92 6.64 1.16
N GLY A 35 2.52 6.70 2.42
CA GLY A 35 2.78 7.84 3.33
C GLY A 35 1.57 8.73 3.65
N GLN A 36 0.40 8.44 3.06
CA GLN A 36 -0.86 9.14 3.36
C GLN A 36 -1.93 8.18 3.89
N GLY A 37 -2.15 7.06 3.20
CA GLY A 37 -3.10 6.03 3.61
C GLY A 37 -2.55 5.16 4.75
N ALA A 38 -3.45 4.73 5.63
CA ALA A 38 -3.11 3.90 6.79
C ALA A 38 -2.76 2.46 6.41
N PHE A 39 -3.22 1.97 5.24
CA PHE A 39 -2.91 0.64 4.75
C PHE A 39 -2.11 0.71 3.44
N VAL A 40 -1.01 -0.05 3.39
CA VAL A 40 -0.11 -0.11 2.23
C VAL A 40 0.06 -1.57 1.81
N ALA A 41 -0.15 -1.84 0.52
CA ALA A 41 0.19 -3.12 -0.10
C ALA A 41 1.42 -2.96 -0.98
N VAL A 42 2.32 -3.94 -0.93
CA VAL A 42 3.56 -3.98 -1.71
C VAL A 42 3.55 -5.23 -2.57
N LYS A 43 3.68 -5.06 -3.88
CA LYS A 43 3.95 -6.15 -4.82
C LYS A 43 5.46 -6.24 -5.01
N GLY A 44 6.01 -7.45 -4.99
CA GLY A 44 7.37 -7.74 -5.47
C GLY A 44 7.34 -8.89 -6.48
N GLN A 45 8.27 -8.89 -7.42
CA GLN A 45 8.50 -9.98 -8.37
C GLN A 45 9.71 -10.81 -7.93
N CYS A 46 9.81 -12.03 -8.45
CA CYS A 46 10.88 -13.00 -8.19
C CYS A 46 11.25 -13.70 -9.50
#